data_AF-A0A8T4ZRI8-F1
#
_entry.id   AF-A0A8T4ZRI8-F1
#
_cell.length_a   1.000
_cell.length_b   1.000
_cell.length_c   1.000
_cell.angle_alpha   90.00
_cell.angle_beta   90.00
_cell.angle_gamma   90.00
#
_symmetry.space_group_name_H-M   'P 1'
#
loop_
_entity.id
_entity.type
_entity.pdbx_description
1 polymer ?
#
loop_
_entity_poly.entity_id
_entity_poly.type
_entity_poly.pdbx_seq_one_letter_code
_entity_poly.pdbx_strand_id
1 'polypeptide(L)'
;MMRVTLTIKADELKLAQLLAKFSETYKITYSLTRQNGEFYTQLDIGADDFGELVRRLNHIKDCTFQIKEIHGGGLLDRLNVRPTRTNVEALIGKITVAKTNINPLDGGIIQIGGELWSAHPTSEKVIKEGTKVKVVGIEGVSLMVEEVEG
;
A
#
# COMPACT_ATOMS: atom_id res chain seq x y z
N MET A 1 -23.38 4.86 -3.10
CA MET A 1 -22.27 5.66 -3.65
C MET A 1 -21.06 5.42 -2.77
N MET A 2 -19.98 4.94 -3.35
CA MET A 2 -18.75 4.60 -2.67
C MET A 2 -17.67 5.55 -3.18
N ARG A 3 -17.03 6.28 -2.27
CA ARG A 3 -15.85 7.10 -2.60
C ARG A 3 -14.64 6.22 -2.52
N VAL A 4 -13.89 6.16 -3.61
CA VAL A 4 -12.64 5.41 -3.69
C VAL A 4 -11.52 6.36 -4.06
N THR A 5 -10.44 6.28 -3.28
CA THR A 5 -9.20 7.00 -3.55
C THR A 5 -8.15 5.98 -4.00
N LEU A 6 -7.56 6.21 -5.16
CA LEU A 6 -6.57 5.35 -5.80
C LEU A 6 -5.32 6.17 -6.13
N THR A 7 -4.15 5.54 -6.02
CA THR A 7 -2.90 6.03 -6.62
C THR A 7 -2.59 5.13 -7.80
N ILE A 8 -2.30 5.72 -8.95
CA ILE A 8 -2.10 5.01 -10.21
C ILE A 8 -0.79 5.51 -10.81
N LYS A 9 0.11 4.59 -11.10
CA LYS A 9 1.34 4.82 -11.85
C LYS A 9 1.18 4.13 -13.19
N ALA A 10 0.87 4.94 -14.18
CA ALA A 10 0.64 4.54 -15.57
C ALA A 10 1.04 5.69 -16.48
N ASP A 11 1.01 5.43 -17.78
CA ASP A 11 1.12 6.48 -18.79
C ASP A 11 -0.03 7.50 -18.62
N GLU A 12 0.33 8.78 -18.53
CA GLU A 12 -0.60 9.90 -18.29
C GLU A 12 -1.73 9.93 -19.31
N LEU A 13 -1.40 9.74 -20.59
CA LEU A 13 -2.37 9.82 -21.68
C LEU A 13 -3.33 8.65 -21.63
N LYS A 14 -2.84 7.42 -21.37
CA LYS A 14 -3.70 6.24 -21.22
C LYS A 14 -4.61 6.34 -20.01
N LEU A 15 -4.09 6.83 -18.89
CA LEU A 15 -4.86 6.99 -17.66
C LEU A 15 -5.95 8.05 -17.82
N ALA A 16 -5.60 9.23 -18.35
CA ALA A 16 -6.55 10.30 -18.59
C ALA A 16 -7.66 9.88 -19.57
N GLN A 17 -7.31 9.16 -20.65
CA GLN A 17 -8.30 8.63 -21.60
C GLN A 17 -9.23 7.61 -20.96
N LEU A 18 -8.70 6.70 -20.13
CA LEU A 18 -9.51 5.71 -19.42
C LEU A 18 -10.50 6.40 -18.48
N LEU A 19 -10.01 7.31 -17.63
CA LEU A 19 -10.84 8.00 -16.64
C LEU A 19 -11.88 8.89 -17.30
N ALA A 20 -11.52 9.63 -18.35
CA ALA A 20 -12.45 10.47 -19.11
C ALA A 20 -13.57 9.60 -19.72
N LYS A 21 -13.22 8.52 -20.43
CA LYS A 21 -14.20 7.61 -21.03
C LYS A 21 -15.07 6.93 -19.99
N PHE A 22 -14.50 6.55 -18.85
CA PHE A 22 -15.23 5.94 -17.75
C PHE A 22 -16.22 6.93 -17.12
N SER A 23 -15.79 8.17 -16.88
CA SER A 23 -16.66 9.23 -16.35
C SER A 23 -17.84 9.54 -17.25
N GLU A 24 -17.64 9.55 -18.57
CA GLU A 24 -18.71 9.78 -19.55
C GLU A 24 -19.70 8.61 -19.59
N THR A 25 -19.18 7.37 -19.55
CA THR A 25 -19.99 6.15 -19.63
C THR A 25 -20.86 5.98 -18.38
N TYR A 26 -20.28 6.19 -17.19
CA TYR A 26 -20.92 5.91 -15.90
C TYR A 26 -21.45 7.17 -15.20
N LYS A 27 -21.31 8.35 -15.81
CA LYS A 27 -21.64 9.67 -15.23
C LYS A 27 -21.08 9.87 -13.81
N ILE A 28 -19.86 9.41 -13.59
CA ILE A 28 -19.17 9.54 -12.29
C ILE A 28 -18.31 10.81 -12.26
N THR A 29 -18.14 11.35 -11.06
CA THR A 29 -17.19 12.45 -10.83
C THR A 29 -15.87 11.88 -10.35
N TYR A 30 -14.77 12.36 -10.93
CA TYR A 30 -13.42 12.03 -10.50
C TYR A 30 -12.56 13.28 -10.36
N SER A 31 -11.58 13.22 -9.47
CA SER A 31 -10.53 14.23 -9.31
C SER A 31 -9.20 13.56 -9.59
N LEU A 32 -8.37 14.11 -10.48
CA LEU A 32 -7.05 13.57 -10.82
C LEU A 32 -5.97 14.59 -10.42
N THR A 33 -5.03 14.16 -9.59
CA THR A 33 -3.90 14.97 -9.12
C THR A 33 -2.60 14.25 -9.42
N ARG A 34 -1.61 14.93 -10.00
CA ARG A 34 -0.29 14.37 -10.27
C ARG A 34 0.70 14.81 -9.20
N GLN A 35 1.37 13.86 -8.54
CA GLN A 35 2.39 14.15 -7.54
C GLN A 35 3.53 13.12 -7.65
N ASN A 36 4.79 13.58 -7.71
CA ASN A 36 6.00 12.74 -7.79
C ASN A 36 6.00 11.63 -8.89
N GLY A 37 5.29 11.85 -10.01
CA GLY A 37 5.21 10.86 -11.09
C GLY A 37 4.14 9.78 -10.90
N GLU A 38 3.30 9.93 -9.87
CA GLU A 38 2.12 9.11 -9.62
C GLU A 38 0.85 9.96 -9.74
N PHE A 39 -0.25 9.30 -10.09
CA PHE A 39 -1.55 9.94 -10.26
C PHE A 39 -2.48 9.52 -9.14
N TYR A 40 -2.89 10.50 -8.33
CA TYR A 40 -3.85 10.34 -7.26
C TYR A 40 -5.22 10.66 -7.82
N THR A 41 -6.11 9.66 -7.85
CA THR A 41 -7.48 9.85 -8.30
C THR A 41 -8.48 9.53 -7.20
N GLN A 42 -9.44 10.40 -7.00
CA GLN A 42 -10.59 10.17 -6.13
C GLN A 42 -11.84 10.12 -6.98
N LEU A 43 -12.64 9.07 -6.85
CA LEU A 43 -13.82 8.84 -7.67
C LEU A 43 -15.00 8.37 -6.82
N ASP A 44 -16.19 8.87 -7.11
CA ASP A 44 -17.44 8.46 -6.47
C ASP A 44 -18.18 7.50 -7.40
N ILE A 45 -18.18 6.21 -7.04
CA ILE A 45 -18.55 5.10 -7.91
C ILE A 45 -19.41 4.07 -7.14
N GLY A 46 -20.28 3.32 -7.83
CA GLY A 46 -20.97 2.17 -7.25
C GLY A 46 -20.00 1.01 -6.95
N ALA A 47 -20.38 0.11 -6.04
CA ALA A 47 -19.60 -1.10 -5.78
C ALA A 47 -19.52 -2.01 -7.02
N ASP A 48 -20.62 -2.11 -7.77
CA ASP A 48 -20.69 -2.87 -9.03
C ASP A 48 -19.79 -2.27 -10.12
N ASP A 49 -19.77 -0.94 -10.25
CA ASP A 49 -18.98 -0.24 -11.28
C ASP A 49 -17.48 -0.23 -10.95
N PHE A 50 -17.11 -0.30 -9.67
CA PHE A 50 -15.71 -0.35 -9.25
C PHE A 50 -14.96 -1.57 -9.80
N GLY A 51 -15.64 -2.73 -9.89
CA GLY A 51 -15.06 -3.93 -10.47
C GLY A 51 -14.67 -3.76 -11.94
N GLU A 52 -15.48 -3.04 -12.72
CA GLU A 52 -15.19 -2.74 -14.12
C GLU A 52 -14.01 -1.75 -14.24
N LEU A 53 -13.93 -0.76 -13.36
CA LEU A 53 -12.80 0.18 -13.33
C LEU A 53 -11.48 -0.55 -13.08
N VAL A 54 -11.44 -1.45 -12.07
CA VAL A 54 -10.26 -2.27 -11.76
C VAL A 54 -9.89 -3.19 -12.92
N ARG A 55 -10.88 -3.78 -13.61
CA ARG A 55 -10.65 -4.63 -14.78
C ARG A 55 -10.02 -3.84 -15.93
N ARG A 56 -10.48 -2.61 -16.19
CA ARG A 56 -9.90 -1.74 -17.21
C ARG A 56 -8.50 -1.25 -16.85
N LEU A 57 -8.24 -0.92 -15.58
CA LEU A 57 -6.90 -0.55 -15.13
C LEU A 57 -5.89 -1.70 -15.31
N ASN A 58 -6.28 -2.95 -15.01
CA ASN A 58 -5.44 -4.12 -15.26
C ASN A 58 -5.16 -4.39 -16.75
N HIS A 59 -5.98 -3.86 -17.66
CA HIS A 59 -5.75 -3.99 -19.10
C HIS A 59 -4.71 -2.97 -19.61
N ILE A 60 -4.36 -1.96 -18.82
CA ILE A 60 -3.27 -1.04 -19.18
C ILE A 60 -1.94 -1.75 -18.93
N LYS A 61 -1.20 -2.00 -20.01
CA LYS A 61 0.15 -2.55 -19.96
C LYS A 61 1.05 -1.65 -19.10
N ASP A 62 1.71 -2.22 -18.09
CA ASP A 62 2.59 -1.53 -17.13
C ASP A 62 1.87 -0.58 -16.14
N CYS A 63 0.55 -0.71 -15.98
CA CYS A 63 -0.18 0.07 -14.98
C CYS A 63 -0.08 -0.58 -13.60
N THR A 64 0.42 0.18 -12.64
CA THR A 64 0.36 -0.18 -11.23
C THR A 64 -0.60 0.76 -10.52
N PHE A 65 -1.50 0.22 -9.71
CA PHE A 65 -2.42 1.03 -8.93
C PHE A 65 -2.56 0.49 -7.51
N GLN A 66 -2.80 1.39 -6.58
CA GLN A 66 -2.95 1.13 -5.16
C GLN A 66 -4.20 1.85 -4.68
N ILE A 67 -5.15 1.12 -4.10
CA ILE A 67 -6.30 1.75 -3.48
C ILE A 67 -5.85 2.27 -2.12
N LYS A 68 -5.99 3.59 -1.92
CA LYS A 68 -5.66 4.25 -0.65
C LYS A 68 -6.79 4.14 0.34
N GLU A 69 -8.03 4.29 -0.12
CA GLU A 69 -9.19 4.38 0.76
C GLU A 69 -10.49 4.05 0.03
N ILE A 70 -11.43 3.41 0.72
CA ILE A 70 -12.78 3.10 0.23
C ILE A 70 -13.78 3.49 1.31
N HIS A 71 -14.69 4.42 1.02
CA HIS A 71 -15.72 4.90 1.93
C HIS A 71 -17.11 4.68 1.32
N GLY A 72 -18.01 3.93 2.00
CA GLY A 72 -19.43 3.83 1.62
C GLY A 72 -19.88 2.52 0.94
N GLY A 73 -19.17 1.41 1.11
CA GLY A 73 -19.61 0.08 0.68
C GLY A 73 -20.28 -0.70 1.82
N GLY A 74 -21.57 -0.46 2.07
CA GLY A 74 -22.36 -1.36 2.91
C GLY A 74 -22.24 -2.79 2.38
N LEU A 75 -21.89 -3.74 3.27
CA LEU A 75 -21.60 -5.17 3.05
C LEU A 75 -20.20 -5.61 2.58
N LEU A 76 -19.23 -4.73 2.37
CA LEU A 76 -17.85 -5.13 1.98
C LEU A 76 -16.81 -5.15 3.12
N ASP A 77 -17.26 -5.28 4.37
CA ASP A 77 -16.42 -5.66 5.52
C ASP A 77 -15.85 -7.10 5.39
N ARG A 78 -16.32 -7.88 4.39
CA ARG A 78 -15.95 -9.30 4.21
C ARG A 78 -15.09 -9.64 3.00
N LEU A 79 -14.79 -8.69 2.11
CA LEU A 79 -13.83 -8.93 1.05
C LEU A 79 -12.54 -8.20 1.40
N ASN A 80 -11.62 -8.98 1.96
CA ASN A 80 -10.20 -8.71 2.15
C ASN A 80 -9.54 -8.36 0.80
N VAL A 81 -9.89 -7.22 0.23
CA VAL A 81 -9.06 -6.52 -0.72
C VAL A 81 -8.16 -5.67 0.15
N ARG A 82 -6.98 -6.20 0.47
CA ARG A 82 -5.86 -5.43 1.04
C ARG A 82 -5.01 -4.90 -0.10
N PRO A 83 -5.15 -3.63 -0.48
CA PRO A 83 -4.13 -2.90 -1.19
C PRO A 83 -3.27 -2.14 -0.17
N THR A 84 -2.83 -2.82 0.90
CA THR A 84 -1.89 -2.23 1.85
C THR A 84 -0.49 -2.29 1.26
N ARG A 85 -0.15 -1.41 0.31
CA ARG A 85 1.24 -1.24 -0.13
C ARG A 85 1.85 0.13 0.11
N THR A 86 1.07 1.17 0.45
CA THR A 86 1.64 2.54 0.38
C THR A 86 2.18 3.17 1.67
N ASN A 87 1.95 2.62 2.87
CA ASN A 87 2.57 3.16 4.09
C ASN A 87 3.78 2.34 4.56
N VAL A 88 3.89 1.11 4.06
CA VAL A 88 4.97 0.20 4.40
C VAL A 88 6.27 0.67 3.75
N GLU A 89 6.30 1.00 2.46
CA GLU A 89 7.54 1.38 1.76
C GLU A 89 8.28 2.59 2.38
N ALA A 90 7.57 3.52 3.03
CA ALA A 90 8.17 4.65 3.77
C ALA A 90 8.88 4.24 5.08
N LEU A 91 8.69 3.00 5.54
CA LEU A 91 9.38 2.42 6.68
C LEU A 91 10.77 1.91 6.28
N ILE A 92 11.01 1.64 5.00
CA ILE A 92 12.31 1.19 4.49
C ILE A 92 13.36 2.29 4.72
N GLY A 93 14.47 1.91 5.33
CA GLY A 93 15.57 2.80 5.70
C GLY A 93 15.44 3.41 7.10
N LYS A 94 14.31 3.25 7.80
CA LYS A 94 14.19 3.74 9.18
C LYS A 94 14.95 2.86 10.16
N ILE A 95 15.65 3.51 11.08
CA ILE A 95 16.27 2.88 12.24
C ILE A 95 15.27 2.92 13.40
N THR A 96 15.06 1.77 14.03
CA THR A 96 14.20 1.63 15.21
C THR A 96 14.83 0.68 16.22
N VAL A 97 14.14 0.42 17.32
CA VAL A 97 14.56 -0.45 18.41
C VAL A 97 13.63 -1.66 18.45
N ALA A 98 14.23 -2.84 18.58
CA ALA A 98 13.52 -4.08 18.82
C ALA A 98 12.78 -4.05 20.16
N LYS A 99 11.47 -4.30 20.14
CA LYS A 99 10.63 -4.39 21.35
C LYS A 99 10.57 -5.78 21.92
N THR A 100 10.93 -6.79 21.14
CA THR A 100 11.07 -8.18 21.58
C THR A 100 12.31 -8.78 20.92
N ASN A 101 12.73 -9.96 21.37
CA ASN A 101 13.75 -10.72 20.65
C ASN A 101 13.22 -11.10 19.27
N ILE A 102 13.97 -10.74 18.22
CA ILE A 102 13.63 -11.02 16.84
C ILE A 102 14.41 -12.27 16.41
N ASN A 103 13.70 -13.39 16.27
CA ASN A 103 14.27 -14.65 15.82
C ASN A 103 14.09 -14.80 14.30
N PRO A 104 15.02 -15.48 13.59
CA PRO A 104 14.84 -15.79 12.17
C PRO A 104 13.67 -16.75 11.90
N LEU A 105 13.33 -17.62 12.88
CA LEU A 105 12.22 -18.58 12.78
C LEU A 105 10.87 -17.98 13.21
N ASP A 106 10.84 -17.32 14.37
CA ASP A 106 9.61 -16.83 15.00
C ASP A 106 9.29 -15.36 14.63
N GLY A 107 10.29 -14.61 14.16
CA GLY A 107 10.22 -13.16 14.04
C GLY A 107 10.31 -12.44 15.38
N GLY A 108 10.01 -11.15 15.34
CA GLY A 108 9.87 -10.31 16.52
C GLY A 108 9.06 -9.05 16.22
N ILE A 109 8.99 -8.15 17.20
CA ILE A 109 8.21 -6.93 17.13
C ILE A 109 9.15 -5.73 17.24
N ILE A 110 8.94 -4.73 16.38
CA ILE A 110 9.62 -3.43 16.43
C ILE A 110 8.59 -2.32 16.53
N GLN A 111 8.97 -1.16 17.07
CA GLN A 111 8.06 -0.01 17.18
C GLN A 111 8.49 1.12 16.26
N ILE A 112 7.69 1.48 15.25
CA ILE A 112 8.01 2.61 14.36
C ILE A 112 6.90 3.65 14.47
N GLY A 113 7.26 4.89 14.81
CA GLY A 113 6.29 5.99 14.90
C GLY A 113 5.22 5.80 15.99
N GLY A 114 5.43 4.88 16.93
CA GLY A 114 4.44 4.52 17.95
C GLY A 114 3.68 3.22 17.66
N GLU A 115 3.70 2.73 16.42
CA GLU A 115 3.02 1.50 16.00
C GLU A 115 3.94 0.27 16.12
N LEU A 116 3.36 -0.87 16.50
CA LEU A 116 4.06 -2.15 16.59
C LEU A 116 3.97 -2.89 15.25
N TRP A 117 5.12 -3.30 14.72
CA TRP A 117 5.24 -3.99 13.46
C TRP A 117 5.99 -5.31 13.63
N SER A 118 5.54 -6.36 12.94
CA SER A 118 6.28 -7.62 12.85
C SER A 118 7.53 -7.43 12.03
N ALA A 119 8.65 -7.96 12.52
CA ALA A 119 9.94 -7.87 11.88
C ALA A 119 10.63 -9.23 11.82
N HIS A 120 11.37 -9.46 10.75
CA HIS A 120 12.24 -10.62 10.57
C HIS A 120 13.67 -10.15 10.31
N PRO A 121 14.66 -10.78 10.93
CA PRO A 121 16.05 -10.44 10.67
C PRO A 121 16.42 -10.93 9.26
N THR A 122 17.19 -10.14 8.53
CA THR A 122 17.72 -10.56 7.22
C THR A 122 18.85 -11.57 7.36
N SER A 123 19.49 -11.58 8.53
CA SER A 123 20.54 -12.54 8.90
C SER A 123 19.96 -13.67 9.74
N GLU A 124 20.65 -14.82 9.74
CA GLU A 124 20.31 -15.96 10.61
C GLU A 124 20.65 -15.72 12.10
N LYS A 125 20.97 -14.47 12.48
CA LYS A 125 21.26 -14.07 13.86
C LYS A 125 19.98 -13.63 14.56
N VAL A 126 19.89 -13.99 15.84
CA VAL A 126 18.84 -13.51 16.73
C VAL A 126 19.19 -12.09 17.21
N ILE A 127 18.28 -11.15 16.98
CA ILE A 127 18.42 -9.78 17.46
C ILE A 127 17.74 -9.68 18.82
N LYS A 128 18.44 -9.19 19.84
CA LYS A 128 17.86 -9.04 21.18
C LYS A 128 16.92 -7.85 21.26
N GLU A 129 15.95 -7.95 22.18
CA GLU A 129 15.17 -6.81 22.63
C GLU A 129 16.08 -5.64 23.03
N GLY A 130 15.72 -4.42 22.63
CA GLY A 130 16.49 -3.21 22.92
C GLY A 130 17.60 -2.89 21.91
N THR A 131 17.91 -3.80 20.99
CA THR A 131 18.89 -3.56 19.93
C THR A 131 18.32 -2.64 18.84
N LYS A 132 19.19 -1.77 18.28
CA LYS A 132 18.83 -0.93 17.14
C LYS A 132 18.88 -1.74 15.85
N VAL A 133 17.82 -1.65 15.08
CA VAL A 133 17.66 -2.32 13.81
C VAL A 133 17.24 -1.35 12.73
N LYS A 134 17.65 -1.61 11.50
CA LYS A 134 17.26 -0.83 10.33
C LYS A 134 16.36 -1.67 9.44
N VAL A 135 15.23 -1.10 9.04
CA VAL A 135 14.36 -1.71 8.05
C VAL A 135 15.03 -1.62 6.69
N VAL A 136 15.23 -2.76 6.03
CA VAL A 136 15.86 -2.83 4.69
C VAL A 136 14.91 -3.30 3.62
N GLY A 137 13.77 -3.86 4.00
CA GLY A 137 12.76 -4.31 3.06
C GLY A 137 11.47 -4.69 3.78
N ILE A 138 10.49 -5.12 3.00
CA ILE A 138 9.15 -5.44 3.49
C ILE A 138 8.66 -6.65 2.74
N GLU A 139 8.23 -7.64 3.49
CA GLU A 139 7.68 -8.88 2.97
C GLU A 139 6.22 -9.02 3.43
N GLY A 140 5.30 -8.55 2.59
CA GLY A 140 3.87 -8.56 2.87
C GLY A 140 3.49 -7.63 4.02
N VAL A 141 3.29 -8.19 5.22
CA VAL A 141 2.96 -7.46 6.48
C VAL A 141 4.12 -7.46 7.49
N SER A 142 5.23 -8.14 7.17
CA SER A 142 6.42 -8.21 8.00
C SER A 142 7.53 -7.32 7.43
N LEU A 143 8.30 -6.68 8.31
CA LEU A 143 9.43 -5.84 7.96
C LEU A 143 10.72 -6.66 7.99
N MET A 144 11.52 -6.58 6.93
CA MET A 144 12.87 -7.13 6.95
C MET A 144 13.80 -6.12 7.61
N VAL A 145 14.49 -6.54 8.66
CA VAL A 145 15.39 -5.68 9.43
C VAL A 145 16.79 -6.27 9.53
N GLU A 146 17.79 -5.40 9.56
CA GLU A 146 19.17 -5.77 9.87
C GLU A 146 19.62 -5.09 11.18
N GLU A 147 20.46 -5.77 11.94
CA GLU A 147 21.10 -5.17 13.11
C GLU A 147 22.06 -4.07 12.63
N VAL A 148 21.92 -2.87 13.21
CA VAL A 148 22.87 -1.79 12.95
C VAL A 148 23.88 -1.83 14.09
N GLU A 149 24.98 -2.57 13.88
CA GLU A 149 26.14 -2.49 14.76
C GLU A 149 26.67 -1.04 14.72
N GLY A 150 26.76 -0.43 15.91
CA GLY A 150 27.31 0.90 16.13
C GLY A 150 28.61 0.83 16.90
#